data_AF-A0A960KTU3-F1
#
_entry.id   AF-A0A960KTU3-F1
#
_cell.length_a   1.000
_cell.length_b   1.000
_cell.length_c   1.000
_cell.angle_alpha   90.00
_cell.angle_beta   90.00
_cell.angle_gamma   90.00
#
_symmetry.space_group_name_H-M   'P 1'
#
loop_
_entity.id
_entity.type
_entity.pdbx_description
1 polymer ?
#
loop_
_entity_poly.entity_id
_entity_poly.type
_entity_poly.pdbx_seq_one_letter_code
_entity_poly.pdbx_strand_id
1 'polypeptide(L)' 'MILKIVKSDFQISVADPSKLPEPALPEICFIGRSNVGKSSLINLLLGRKDLAKISGKPGKTRLINYFLVNDIFHLVDLP' A
#
# COMPACT_ATOMS: atom_id res chain seq x y z
N MET A 1 13.82 -15.88 -12.73
CA MET A 1 13.27 -16.37 -11.45
C MET A 1 12.13 -15.43 -11.05
N ILE A 2 10.93 -15.95 -10.77
CA ILE A 2 9.78 -15.11 -10.37
C ILE A 2 9.82 -14.92 -8.85
N LEU A 3 9.62 -13.69 -8.37
CA LEU A 3 9.54 -13.41 -6.94
C LEU A 3 8.26 -14.03 -6.35
N LYS A 4 8.41 -14.87 -5.32
CA LYS A 4 7.28 -15.40 -4.55
C LYS A 4 7.04 -14.53 -3.32
N ILE A 5 5.82 -14.02 -3.16
CA ILE A 5 5.41 -13.30 -1.95
C ILE A 5 5.05 -14.34 -0.88
N VAL A 6 5.78 -14.32 0.22
CA VAL A 6 5.60 -15.22 1.37
C VAL A 6 5.18 -14.46 2.63
N LYS A 7 5.49 -13.16 2.71
CA LYS A 7 5.17 -12.29 3.83
C LYS A 7 4.73 -10.92 3.33
N SER A 8 3.71 -10.37 3.96
CA SER A 8 3.16 -9.04 3.67
C SER A 8 2.51 -8.48 4.92
N ASP A 9 2.92 -7.31 5.37
CA ASP A 9 2.42 -6.67 6.58
C ASP A 9 2.11 -5.19 6.32
N PHE A 10 1.02 -4.70 6.91
CA PHE A 10 0.75 -3.27 6.97
C PHE A 10 1.74 -2.62 7.95
N GLN A 11 2.44 -1.58 7.52
CA GLN A 11 3.47 -0.94 8.32
C GLN A 11 3.00 0.40 8.90
N ILE A 12 2.55 1.32 8.03
CA ILE A 12 2.15 2.66 8.46
C ILE A 12 1.16 3.30 7.48
N SER A 13 0.32 4.19 8.00
CA SER A 13 -0.47 5.15 7.22
C SER A 13 -0.03 6.56 7.57
N VAL A 14 0.33 7.34 6.56
CA VAL A 14 0.83 8.71 6.73
C VAL A 14 -0.13 9.69 6.05
N ALA A 15 -0.64 10.66 6.81
CA ALA A 15 -1.51 11.72 6.28
C ALA A 15 -0.71 12.93 5.77
N ASP A 16 0.45 13.17 6.37
CA ASP A 16 1.31 14.32 6.12
C ASP A 16 2.63 13.83 5.50
N PRO A 17 2.87 14.10 4.20
CA PRO A 17 4.09 13.66 3.52
C PRO A 17 5.39 14.10 4.20
N SER A 18 5.37 15.18 4.98
CA SER A 18 6.56 15.63 5.74
C SER A 18 6.92 14.69 6.90
N LYS A 19 6.00 13.81 7.31
CA LYS A 19 6.19 12.80 8.36
C LYS A 19 6.49 11.41 7.81
N LEU A 20 6.79 11.31 6.50
CA LEU A 20 7.23 10.05 5.93
C LEU A 20 8.56 9.63 6.57
N PRO A 21 8.71 8.33 6.92
CA PRO A 21 10.02 7.83 7.33
C PRO A 21 11.02 8.00 6.17
N GLU A 22 12.31 8.07 6.48
CA GLU A 22 13.30 8.03 5.40
C GLU A 22 13.21 6.70 4.63
N PRO A 23 13.26 6.75 3.29
CA PRO A 23 13.14 5.56 2.46
C PRO A 23 14.35 4.64 2.68
N ALA A 24 14.11 3.52 3.37
CA ALA A 24 15.13 2.50 3.65
C ALA A 24 15.10 1.31 2.68
N LEU A 25 13.98 1.11 1.97
CA LEU A 25 13.76 0.01 1.04
C LEU A 25 13.12 0.54 -0.26
N PRO A 26 13.27 -0.16 -1.40
CA PRO A 26 12.58 0.19 -2.64
C PRO A 26 11.05 0.28 -2.45
N GLU A 27 10.42 1.23 -3.16
CA GLU A 27 8.98 1.48 -3.08
C GLU A 27 8.32 1.33 -4.45
N ILE A 28 7.20 0.59 -4.51
CA ILE A 28 6.35 0.49 -5.69
C ILE A 28 5.02 1.17 -5.37
N CYS A 29 4.80 2.33 -5.98
CA CYS A 29 3.65 3.17 -5.70
C CYS A 29 2.50 2.90 -6.67
N PHE A 30 1.29 2.76 -6.12
CA PHE A 30 0.06 2.73 -6.87
C PHE A 30 -0.69 4.05 -6.73
N ILE A 31 -1.11 4.64 -7.85
CA ILE A 31 -1.89 5.88 -7.90
C ILE A 31 -3.09 5.69 -8.83
N GLY A 32 -4.22 6.33 -8.51
CA GLY A 32 -5.43 6.26 -9.34
C GLY A 32 -6.61 6.94 -8.67
N ARG A 33 -7.71 7.13 -9.43
CA ARG A 33 -8.95 7.73 -8.87
C ARG A 33 -9.52 6.84 -7.75
N SER A 34 -10.37 7.44 -6.90
CA SER A 34 -11.12 6.69 -5.88
C SER A 34 -11.93 5.56 -6.54
N ASN A 35 -11.94 4.38 -5.91
CA ASN A 35 -12.72 3.21 -6.32
C ASN A 35 -12.41 2.62 -7.71
N VAL A 36 -11.23 2.89 -8.28
CA VAL A 36 -10.80 2.24 -9.54
C VAL A 36 -10.27 0.80 -9.38
N GLY A 37 -10.27 0.26 -8.16
CA GLY A 37 -9.81 -1.10 -7.87
C GLY A 37 -8.35 -1.24 -7.40
N LYS A 38 -7.68 -0.12 -7.08
CA LYS A 38 -6.28 -0.10 -6.61
C LYS A 38 -6.05 -0.99 -5.37
N SER A 39 -6.87 -0.87 -4.34
CA SER A 39 -6.78 -1.72 -3.14
C SER A 39 -7.04 -3.20 -3.45
N SER A 40 -7.95 -3.49 -4.39
CA SER A 40 -8.22 -4.86 -4.85
C SER A 40 -7.01 -5.48 -5.56
N LEU A 41 -6.31 -4.69 -6.40
CA LEU A 41 -5.07 -5.13 -7.05
C LEU A 41 -3.95 -5.37 -6.04
N ILE A 42 -3.79 -4.49 -5.04
CA ILE A 42 -2.79 -4.66 -3.98
C ILE A 42 -3.07 -5.96 -3.20
N ASN A 43 -4.33 -6.19 -2.79
CA ASN A 43 -4.74 -7.41 -2.12
C ASN A 43 -4.48 -8.67 -2.97
N LEU A 44 -4.78 -8.61 -4.27
CA LEU A 44 -4.50 -9.70 -5.22
C LEU A 44 -3.00 -10.01 -5.32
N LEU A 45 -2.15 -8.99 -5.47
CA LEU A 45 -0.69 -9.16 -5.56
C LEU A 45 -0.11 -9.75 -4.27
N LEU A 46 -0.61 -9.31 -3.12
CA LEU A 46 -0.13 -9.77 -1.81
C LEU A 46 -0.74 -11.12 -1.39
N GLY A 47 -1.70 -11.66 -2.14
CA GLY A 47 -2.44 -12.87 -1.76
C GLY A 47 -3.23 -12.71 -0.46
N ARG A 48 -3.67 -11.49 -0.14
CA ARG A 48 -4.44 -11.16 1.09
C ARG A 48 -5.83 -10.66 0.70
N LYS A 49 -6.84 -10.87 1.55
CA LYS A 49 -8.21 -10.41 1.26
C LYS A 49 -8.47 -8.95 1.65
N ASP A 50 -7.98 -8.53 2.81
CA ASP A 50 -8.38 -7.24 3.43
C ASP A 50 -7.19 -6.45 4.02
N LEU A 51 -5.99 -6.62 3.47
CA LEU A 51 -4.81 -5.88 3.96
C LEU A 51 -4.87 -4.41 3.53
N ALA A 52 -5.10 -4.16 2.24
CA ALA A 52 -5.41 -2.83 1.72
C ALA A 52 -6.91 -2.57 1.85
N LYS A 53 -7.29 -1.60 2.68
CA LYS A 53 -8.69 -1.28 2.95
C LYS A 53 -9.31 -0.51 1.79
N ILE A 54 -10.49 -0.95 1.35
CA ILE A 54 -11.34 -0.21 0.40
C ILE A 54 -12.11 0.84 1.21
N SER A 55 -11.74 2.12 1.11
CA SER A 55 -12.51 3.19 1.76
C SER A 55 -13.79 3.47 0.98
N GLY A 56 -14.95 3.15 1.56
CA GLY A 56 -16.26 3.37 0.94
C GLY A 56 -16.77 4.83 0.99
N LYS A 57 -16.11 5.74 1.72
CA LYS A 57 -16.54 7.14 1.86
C LYS A 57 -15.52 8.09 1.21
N PRO A 58 -15.88 8.78 0.12
CA PRO A 58 -15.01 9.77 -0.51
C PRO A 58 -14.69 10.93 0.44
N GLY A 59 -13.41 11.36 0.46
CA GLY A 59 -13.09 12.78 0.70
C GLY A 59 -12.84 13.28 2.12
N LYS A 60 -12.46 12.48 3.13
CA LYS A 60 -12.13 13.04 4.46
C LYS A 60 -10.67 13.01 4.93
N THR A 61 -9.83 12.08 4.50
CA THR A 61 -8.37 12.17 4.66
C THR A 61 -7.75 11.15 3.70
N ARG A 62 -6.74 11.56 2.95
CA ARG A 62 -6.10 10.77 1.91
C ARG A 62 -4.77 10.26 2.48
N LEU A 63 -4.79 9.07 3.08
CA LEU A 63 -3.62 8.44 3.71
C LEU A 63 -2.75 7.78 2.64
N ILE A 64 -1.43 7.92 2.79
CA ILE A 64 -0.44 7.09 2.09
C ILE A 64 -0.23 5.84 2.93
N ASN A 65 -0.52 4.66 2.39
CA ASN A 65 -0.39 3.40 3.13
C ASN A 65 0.82 2.60 2.65
N TYR A 66 1.63 2.13 3.59
CA TYR A 66 2.81 1.31 3.33
C TYR A 66 2.55 -0.14 3.73
N PHE A 67 2.89 -1.05 2.82
CA PHE A 67 2.86 -2.49 3.03
C PHE A 67 4.25 -3.06 2.80
N LEU A 68 4.87 -3.60 3.85
CA LEU A 68 6.18 -4.26 3.77
C LEU A 68 5.99 -5.65 3.18
N VAL A 69 6.73 -5.96 2.12
CA VAL A 69 6.65 -7.24 1.40
C VAL A 69 7.97 -7.97 1.49
N ASN A 70 7.92 -9.21 1.98
CA ASN A 70 9.07 -10.10 2.16
C ASN A 70 10.26 -9.45 2.89
N ASP A 71 10.02 -8.41 3.68
CA ASP A 71 11.05 -7.60 4.35
C ASP A 71 12.08 -6.94 3.40
N ILE A 72 11.75 -6.78 2.11
CA ILE A 72 12.71 -6.33 1.07
C ILE A 72 12.23 -5.14 0.23
N PHE A 73 10.93 -4.83 0.19
CA PHE A 73 10.40 -3.63 -0.47
C PHE A 73 9.04 -3.24 0.10
N HIS A 74 8.57 -2.03 -0.21
CA HIS A 74 7.23 -1.58 0.11
C HIS A 74 6.33 -1.53 -1.14
N LEU A 75 5.08 -1.97 -0.98
CA LEU A 75 3.99 -1.45 -1.81
C LEU A 75 3.41 -0.23 -1.13
N VAL A 76 3.22 0.83 -1.90
CA VAL A 76 2.71 2.11 -1.40
C VAL A 76 1.39 2.43 -2.09
N ASP A 77 0.33 2.55 -1.30
CA ASP A 77 -0.98 2.95 -1.77
C ASP A 77 -1.11 4.47 -1.65
N LEU A 78 -0.98 5.16 -2.77
CA LEU A 78 -1.19 6.60 -2.84
C LEU A 78 -2.69 6.89 -2.97
N PRO A 79 -3.15 7.99 -2.37
CA PRO A 79 -4.55 8.39 -2.41
C PRO A 79 -5.07 8.92 -3.77
#